data_AF-A0AAJ2UQM6-F1
#
_entry.id   AF-A0AAJ2UQM6-F1
#
_cell.length_a   1.000
_cell.length_b   1.000
_cell.length_c   1.000
_cell.angle_alpha   90.00
_cell.angle_beta   90.00
_cell.angle_gamma   90.00
#
_symmetry.space_group_name_H-M   'P 1'
#
loop_
_entity.id
_entity.type
_entity.pdbx_description
1 polymer ?
#
loop_
_entity_poly.entity_id
_entity_poly.type
_entity_poly.pdbx_seq_one_letter_code
_entity_poly.pdbx_strand_id
1 'polypeptide(L)'
;MTTATATTQTHTLFDIPTAYEHSGELPFVVLAGARGLGRSTALRELRAAYRGRTPVALIDGEETRFDRPPPGRPPASWSPAYEALAVVAEQLGEPVGGAGRITFPRLACGLLAVAAGGWGDRGLSRICTEAERVLLLSDTGGWLAGRWVGKTVARLVSSMSVQGQPVVEAIIEAALEAFSEGMSSSHRRLRRGAVWYRDHPHAAGNPKRGMVLLSQHFRAGGDARTHAEHHLVRALLTDLDDAYAGVVPRTQRAGRPVVLLDNVQEAAGRRLMESVLRDRADGRADQVAFFAGLRGQGHPALRNAARRTLPEATRPGGWTPRGTPSSHALLVSLPPLTPDDTRHVIEKACPGLSVPPRLPAATHRLTGGSPLGTALIAESARQNLPRGRTGLADLLLADHLGRATYQLLLDRLLPNEAHLDELSVLAVAHDHDSAVTLAESRLPAGFGASGVRALADRLAAEGHAPAPDHFVGDPFLRTLLLLRLRHGNGDRPDRTAWRDTHRALATHYG
;
A
#
# COMPACT_ATOMS: atom_id res chain seq x y z
N MET A 1 18.38 -58.39 -9.81
CA MET A 1 18.68 -57.15 -10.54
C MET A 1 17.43 -56.76 -11.30
N THR A 2 16.69 -55.79 -10.78
CA THR A 2 15.46 -55.28 -11.41
C THR A 2 15.39 -53.80 -11.04
N THR A 3 16.02 -52.97 -11.88
CA THR A 3 16.03 -51.52 -11.79
C THR A 3 14.68 -50.99 -12.27
N ALA A 4 13.88 -50.49 -11.34
CA ALA A 4 12.67 -49.73 -11.63
C ALA A 4 13.06 -48.29 -12.01
N THR A 5 12.84 -47.95 -13.28
CA THR A 5 12.92 -46.59 -13.83
C THR A 5 11.84 -45.71 -13.19
N ALA A 6 12.27 -44.72 -12.41
CA ALA A 6 11.41 -43.66 -11.91
C ALA A 6 11.10 -42.68 -13.04
N THR A 7 9.85 -42.69 -13.50
CA THR A 7 9.30 -41.70 -14.43
C THR A 7 9.05 -40.42 -13.66
N THR A 8 9.92 -39.42 -13.84
CA THR A 8 9.71 -38.05 -13.36
C THR A 8 8.46 -37.49 -14.05
N GLN A 9 7.34 -37.42 -13.32
CA GLN A 9 6.17 -36.65 -13.74
C GLN A 9 6.52 -35.17 -13.68
N THR A 10 6.92 -34.64 -14.83
CA THR A 10 6.96 -33.21 -15.08
C THR A 10 5.54 -32.67 -14.95
N HIS A 11 5.24 -31.93 -13.88
CA HIS A 11 4.00 -31.18 -13.74
C HIS A 11 3.94 -30.12 -14.85
N THR A 12 3.34 -30.49 -15.99
CA THR A 12 2.79 -29.55 -16.97
C THR A 12 1.54 -28.92 -16.36
N LEU A 13 1.72 -27.90 -15.54
CA LEU A 13 0.64 -27.05 -15.07
C LEU A 13 0.54 -25.84 -15.99
N PHE A 14 -0.64 -25.73 -16.63
CA PHE A 14 -1.18 -24.59 -17.39
C PHE A 14 -0.96 -24.57 -18.90
N ASP A 15 -1.52 -25.58 -19.57
CA ASP A 15 -2.31 -25.35 -20.78
C ASP A 15 -3.79 -25.39 -20.39
N ILE A 16 -4.42 -24.23 -20.17
CA ILE A 16 -5.89 -24.11 -20.16
C ILE A 16 -6.27 -22.72 -20.69
N PRO A 17 -7.10 -22.60 -21.76
CA PRO A 17 -7.88 -21.41 -21.99
C PRO A 17 -9.04 -21.40 -20.99
N THR A 18 -8.74 -21.27 -19.70
CA THR A 18 -9.79 -21.08 -18.69
C THR A 18 -10.32 -19.68 -18.88
N ALA A 19 -11.60 -19.56 -19.23
CA ALA A 19 -12.30 -18.28 -19.16
C ALA A 19 -12.06 -17.69 -17.77
N TYR A 20 -11.57 -16.44 -17.71
CA TYR A 20 -11.44 -15.74 -16.43
C TYR A 20 -12.79 -15.82 -15.69
N GLU A 21 -12.78 -16.20 -14.40
CA GLU A 21 -14.00 -16.21 -13.58
C GLU A 21 -14.76 -14.88 -13.69
N HIS A 22 -14.00 -13.79 -13.78
CA HIS A 22 -14.48 -12.43 -13.95
C HIS A 22 -14.11 -11.90 -15.35
N SER A 23 -14.76 -12.45 -16.38
CA SER A 23 -14.53 -12.07 -17.79
C SER A 23 -15.16 -10.72 -18.15
N GLY A 24 -16.31 -10.39 -17.55
CA GLY A 24 -17.04 -9.12 -17.76
C GLY A 24 -16.58 -7.99 -16.84
N GLU A 25 -16.72 -8.16 -15.53
CA GLU A 25 -16.38 -7.16 -14.51
C GLU A 25 -15.47 -7.72 -13.44
N LEU A 26 -14.41 -6.99 -13.09
CA LEU A 26 -13.40 -7.42 -12.12
C LEU A 26 -13.73 -6.88 -10.72
N PRO A 27 -13.60 -7.71 -9.66
CA PRO A 27 -13.61 -7.20 -8.29
C PRO A 27 -12.32 -6.43 -8.01
N PHE A 28 -12.42 -5.41 -7.16
CA PHE A 28 -11.27 -4.84 -6.48
C PHE A 28 -11.05 -5.66 -5.19
N VAL A 29 -10.03 -6.53 -5.18
CA VAL A 29 -9.84 -7.48 -4.08
C VAL A 29 -9.11 -6.80 -2.92
N VAL A 30 -9.66 -6.86 -1.72
CA VAL A 30 -9.10 -6.25 -0.51
C VAL A 30 -8.82 -7.31 0.55
N LEU A 31 -7.55 -7.59 0.81
CA LEU A 31 -7.11 -8.41 1.93
C LEU A 31 -7.21 -7.58 3.22
N ALA A 32 -8.15 -7.93 4.08
CA ALA A 32 -8.43 -7.20 5.32
C ALA A 32 -7.98 -7.98 6.56
N GLY A 33 -7.47 -7.25 7.56
CA GLY A 33 -6.95 -7.84 8.79
C GLY A 33 -6.22 -6.83 9.66
N ALA A 34 -6.06 -7.15 10.94
CA ALA A 34 -5.19 -6.37 11.83
C ALA A 34 -3.74 -6.35 11.31
N ARG A 35 -2.92 -5.44 11.84
CA ARG A 35 -1.48 -5.42 11.58
C ARG A 35 -0.85 -6.74 12.05
N GLY A 36 0.11 -7.27 11.29
CA GLY A 36 0.76 -8.54 11.58
C GLY A 36 0.11 -9.80 10.98
N LEU A 37 -1.10 -9.72 10.39
CA LEU A 37 -1.78 -10.84 9.71
C LEU A 37 -1.23 -11.21 8.32
N GLY A 38 -0.03 -10.76 7.96
CA GLY A 38 0.66 -11.22 6.75
C GLY A 38 0.15 -10.63 5.43
N ARG A 39 -0.73 -9.61 5.43
CA ARG A 39 -1.24 -8.93 4.21
C ARG A 39 -0.12 -8.46 3.28
N SER A 40 0.85 -7.71 3.81
CA SER A 40 2.03 -7.25 3.08
C SER A 40 2.85 -8.40 2.49
N THR A 41 2.94 -9.52 3.22
CA THR A 41 3.63 -10.72 2.73
C THR A 41 2.86 -11.37 1.60
N ALA A 42 1.54 -11.52 1.72
CA ALA A 42 0.69 -12.03 0.65
C ALA A 42 0.81 -11.19 -0.63
N LEU A 43 0.79 -9.86 -0.53
CA LEU A 43 0.98 -8.98 -1.69
C LEU A 43 2.40 -9.13 -2.30
N ARG A 44 3.44 -9.30 -1.49
CA ARG A 44 4.80 -9.57 -1.98
C ARG A 44 4.90 -10.92 -2.70
N GLU A 45 4.26 -11.96 -2.17
CA GLU A 45 4.19 -13.28 -2.84
C GLU A 45 3.41 -13.21 -4.15
N LEU A 46 2.29 -12.47 -4.19
CA LEU A 46 1.56 -12.20 -5.44
C LEU A 46 2.45 -11.48 -6.46
N ARG A 47 3.17 -10.44 -6.03
CA ARG A 47 4.13 -9.74 -6.89
C ARG A 47 5.16 -10.71 -7.46
N ALA A 48 5.76 -11.55 -6.63
CA ALA A 48 6.75 -12.54 -7.03
C ALA A 48 6.18 -13.55 -8.04
N ALA A 49 4.94 -14.02 -7.83
CA ALA A 49 4.26 -14.97 -8.70
C ALA A 49 3.93 -14.41 -10.10
N TYR A 50 3.65 -13.10 -10.20
CA TYR A 50 3.33 -12.43 -11.46
C TYR A 50 4.55 -11.83 -12.18
N ARG A 51 5.63 -11.57 -11.46
CA ARG A 51 6.83 -10.92 -12.00
C ARG A 51 7.37 -11.70 -13.20
N GLY A 52 7.62 -10.98 -14.29
CA GLY A 52 8.14 -11.54 -15.55
C GLY A 52 7.10 -12.24 -16.44
N ARG A 53 5.84 -12.38 -15.98
CA ARG A 53 4.74 -12.98 -16.74
C ARG A 53 3.73 -11.95 -17.24
N THR A 54 3.42 -10.97 -16.38
CA THR A 54 2.53 -9.83 -16.66
C THR A 54 3.10 -8.57 -16.01
N PRO A 55 2.79 -7.36 -16.52
CA PRO A 55 3.09 -6.12 -15.85
C PRO A 55 2.47 -6.10 -14.45
N VAL A 56 3.31 -5.88 -13.45
CA VAL A 56 2.90 -5.87 -12.05
C VAL A 56 3.53 -4.68 -11.32
N ALA A 57 2.70 -3.92 -10.61
CA ALA A 57 3.15 -2.86 -9.72
C ALA A 57 2.77 -3.18 -8.28
N LEU A 58 3.66 -2.83 -7.35
CA LEU A 58 3.39 -2.83 -5.92
C LEU A 58 3.81 -1.49 -5.34
N ILE A 59 2.89 -0.82 -4.66
CA ILE A 59 3.18 0.33 -3.81
C ILE A 59 2.69 0.05 -2.40
N ASP A 60 3.42 0.55 -1.40
CA ASP A 60 2.97 0.56 -0.01
C ASP A 60 2.63 1.99 0.39
N GLY A 61 1.37 2.22 0.77
CA GLY A 61 0.85 3.53 1.14
C GLY A 61 1.57 4.20 2.32
N GLU A 62 2.31 3.43 3.14
CA GLU A 62 3.13 3.93 4.24
C GLU A 62 4.56 4.33 3.84
N GLU A 63 4.95 4.18 2.57
CA GLU A 63 6.29 4.60 2.16
C GLU A 63 6.46 6.10 2.35
N THR A 64 7.60 6.50 2.92
CA THR A 64 7.91 7.90 3.26
C THR A 64 7.89 8.87 2.06
N ARG A 65 7.95 8.33 0.84
CA ARG A 65 7.80 9.11 -0.40
C ARG A 65 6.40 9.71 -0.56
N PHE A 66 5.39 9.17 0.13
CA PHE A 66 4.00 9.60 0.08
C PHE A 66 3.63 10.57 1.21
N ASP A 67 4.51 10.80 2.18
CA ASP A 67 4.23 11.67 3.33
C ASP A 67 4.28 13.16 2.97
N ARG A 68 5.20 13.51 2.08
CA ARG A 68 5.49 14.91 1.72
C ARG A 68 6.11 15.03 0.34
N PRO A 69 5.95 16.19 -0.32
CA PRO A 69 6.62 16.43 -1.59
C PRO A 69 8.15 16.32 -1.45
N PRO A 70 8.85 15.88 -2.50
CA PRO A 70 10.31 15.92 -2.53
C PRO A 70 10.82 17.36 -2.35
N PRO A 71 12.03 17.55 -1.79
CA PRO A 71 12.56 18.88 -1.50
C PRO A 71 12.50 19.84 -2.69
N GLY A 72 11.86 21.00 -2.47
CA GLY A 72 11.70 22.05 -3.49
C GLY A 72 10.55 21.84 -4.47
N ARG A 73 9.74 20.79 -4.32
CA ARG A 73 8.46 20.68 -5.04
C ARG A 73 7.35 21.35 -4.23
N PRO A 74 6.61 22.31 -4.81
CA PRO A 74 5.48 22.94 -4.11
C PRO A 74 4.37 21.92 -3.79
N PRO A 75 3.81 21.92 -2.56
CA PRO A 75 2.66 21.07 -2.19
C PRO A 75 1.40 21.27 -3.06
N ALA A 76 1.30 22.41 -3.75
CA ALA A 76 0.22 22.69 -4.70
C ALA A 76 0.33 21.87 -6.01
N SER A 77 1.53 21.39 -6.35
CA SER A 77 1.84 20.65 -7.59
C SER A 77 2.20 19.18 -7.34
N TRP A 78 1.88 18.69 -6.15
CA TRP A 78 2.18 17.35 -5.69
C TRP A 78 1.03 16.81 -4.83
N SER A 79 0.82 15.50 -4.89
CA SER A 79 0.01 14.78 -3.93
C SER A 79 0.49 13.34 -3.81
N PRO A 80 0.09 12.62 -2.74
CA PRO A 80 0.38 11.19 -2.63
C PRO A 80 -0.17 10.38 -3.82
N ALA A 81 -1.34 10.76 -4.35
CA ALA A 81 -1.94 10.11 -5.51
C ALA A 81 -1.14 10.37 -6.80
N TYR A 82 -0.64 11.59 -7.01
CA TYR A 82 0.25 11.91 -8.13
C TYR A 82 1.49 11.00 -8.10
N GLU A 83 2.16 10.91 -6.95
CA GLU A 83 3.39 10.12 -6.83
C GLU A 83 3.10 8.62 -6.98
N ALA A 84 1.98 8.14 -6.42
CA ALA A 84 1.54 6.75 -6.58
C ALA A 84 1.31 6.38 -8.05
N LEU A 85 0.64 7.25 -8.82
CA LEU A 85 0.41 7.02 -10.25
C LEU A 85 1.70 6.99 -11.05
N ALA A 86 2.64 7.89 -10.76
CA ALA A 86 3.95 7.89 -11.41
C ALA A 86 4.69 6.57 -11.12
N VAL A 87 4.78 6.16 -9.86
CA VAL A 87 5.46 4.92 -9.44
C VAL A 87 4.79 3.66 -10.02
N VAL A 88 3.46 3.61 -10.01
CA VAL A 88 2.70 2.49 -10.60
C VAL A 88 2.97 2.40 -12.11
N ALA A 89 2.90 3.52 -12.83
CA ALA A 89 3.18 3.54 -14.27
C ALA A 89 4.63 3.16 -14.59
N GLU A 90 5.61 3.60 -13.79
CA GLU A 90 7.01 3.21 -13.92
C GLU A 90 7.18 1.68 -13.79
N GLN A 91 6.60 1.08 -12.76
CA GLN A 91 6.69 -0.36 -12.52
C GLN A 91 5.94 -1.17 -13.60
N LEU A 92 4.75 -0.73 -14.03
CA LEU A 92 4.00 -1.39 -15.11
C LEU A 92 4.65 -1.22 -16.48
N GLY A 93 5.48 -0.18 -16.66
CA GLY A 93 6.23 0.09 -17.88
C GLY A 93 7.51 -0.76 -18.02
N GLU A 94 7.89 -1.53 -17.00
CA GLU A 94 9.01 -2.48 -17.09
C GLU A 94 8.74 -3.53 -18.19
N PRO A 95 9.73 -3.86 -19.03
CA PRO A 95 9.53 -4.83 -20.09
C PRO A 95 9.24 -6.22 -19.54
N VAL A 96 8.17 -6.84 -20.04
CA VAL A 96 7.84 -8.24 -19.74
C VAL A 96 8.33 -9.13 -20.88
N GLY A 97 8.88 -10.30 -20.53
CA GLY A 97 9.39 -11.27 -21.49
C GLY A 97 8.35 -11.59 -22.56
N GLY A 98 8.70 -11.40 -23.83
CA GLY A 98 7.82 -11.68 -24.97
C GLY A 98 6.84 -10.57 -25.36
N ALA A 99 6.58 -9.56 -24.51
CA ALA A 99 5.50 -8.58 -24.76
C ALA A 99 5.89 -7.09 -24.72
N GLY A 100 7.17 -6.80 -24.51
CA GLY A 100 7.71 -5.45 -24.52
C GLY A 100 7.20 -4.56 -23.39
N ARG A 101 7.40 -3.24 -23.53
CA ARG A 101 7.02 -2.22 -22.54
C ARG A 101 5.61 -1.71 -22.77
N ILE A 102 4.92 -1.35 -21.69
CA ILE A 102 3.71 -0.52 -21.74
C ILE A 102 4.11 0.95 -21.68
N THR A 103 3.43 1.77 -22.45
CA THR A 103 3.60 3.22 -22.45
C THR A 103 2.33 3.91 -21.97
N PHE A 104 2.49 5.05 -21.30
CA PHE A 104 1.40 5.80 -20.66
C PHE A 104 1.32 7.25 -21.19
N PRO A 105 0.99 7.47 -22.47
CA PRO A 105 1.00 8.80 -23.06
C PRO A 105 -0.05 9.75 -22.50
N ARG A 106 -1.25 9.27 -22.13
CA ARG A 106 -2.27 10.14 -21.53
C ARG A 106 -1.83 10.54 -20.13
N LEU A 107 -1.43 9.56 -19.32
CA LEU A 107 -0.95 9.83 -17.97
C LEU A 107 0.26 10.76 -17.99
N ALA A 108 1.23 10.53 -18.87
CA ALA A 108 2.41 11.37 -19.00
C ALA A 108 2.05 12.84 -19.27
N CYS A 109 1.11 13.10 -20.20
CA CYS A 109 0.63 14.47 -20.46
C CYS A 109 -0.01 15.09 -19.21
N GLY A 110 -0.85 14.36 -18.48
CA GLY A 110 -1.49 14.86 -17.26
C GLY A 110 -0.51 15.14 -16.13
N LEU A 111 0.42 14.22 -15.87
CA LEU A 111 1.45 14.40 -14.86
C LEU A 111 2.35 15.60 -15.20
N LEU A 112 2.69 15.78 -16.48
CA LEU A 112 3.45 16.93 -16.95
C LEU A 112 2.70 18.25 -16.72
N ALA A 113 1.39 18.29 -17.00
CA ALA A 113 0.57 19.47 -16.77
C ALA A 113 0.47 19.84 -15.28
N VAL A 114 0.33 18.84 -14.40
CA VAL A 114 0.34 19.05 -12.94
C VAL A 114 1.71 19.52 -12.47
N ALA A 115 2.80 18.91 -12.95
CA ALA A 115 4.17 19.31 -12.62
C ALA A 115 4.47 20.75 -13.05
N ALA A 116 4.09 21.13 -14.29
CA ALA A 116 4.20 22.48 -14.82
C ALA A 116 3.54 23.54 -13.92
N GLY A 117 2.46 23.15 -13.22
CA GLY A 117 1.76 23.94 -12.22
C GLY A 117 2.64 24.45 -11.07
N GLY A 118 3.74 23.75 -10.77
CA GLY A 118 4.69 24.06 -9.70
C GLY A 118 6.07 24.48 -10.18
N TRP A 119 6.30 24.61 -11.49
CA TRP A 119 7.56 25.08 -12.03
C TRP A 119 7.66 26.60 -11.90
N GLY A 120 8.82 27.08 -11.46
CA GLY A 120 9.14 28.50 -11.35
C GLY A 120 10.63 28.72 -11.56
N ASP A 121 11.10 29.95 -11.35
CA ASP A 121 12.45 30.39 -11.77
C ASP A 121 13.62 29.70 -11.04
N ARG A 122 13.34 28.91 -9.99
CA ARG A 122 14.38 28.23 -9.19
C ARG A 122 14.30 26.71 -9.36
N GLY A 123 15.45 26.10 -9.69
CA GLY A 123 15.60 24.64 -9.66
C GLY A 123 15.46 23.93 -11.02
N LEU A 124 16.04 24.50 -12.09
CA LEU A 124 16.02 23.94 -13.45
C LEU A 124 16.42 22.45 -13.51
N SER A 125 17.47 22.03 -12.82
CA SER A 125 17.89 20.62 -12.83
C SER A 125 16.81 19.66 -12.33
N ARG A 126 16.00 20.09 -11.35
CA ARG A 126 14.90 19.30 -10.79
C ARG A 126 13.71 19.26 -11.74
N ILE A 127 13.40 20.39 -12.38
CA ILE A 127 12.38 20.48 -13.43
C ILE A 127 12.74 19.52 -14.57
N CYS A 128 13.99 19.55 -15.04
CA CYS A 128 14.48 18.61 -16.03
C CYS A 128 14.30 17.16 -15.56
N THR A 129 14.75 16.83 -14.35
CA THR A 129 14.64 15.47 -13.80
C THR A 129 13.19 14.97 -13.76
N GLU A 130 12.24 15.80 -13.30
CA GLU A 130 10.82 15.42 -13.22
C GLU A 130 10.18 15.34 -14.61
N ALA A 131 10.46 16.29 -15.50
CA ALA A 131 9.97 16.26 -16.87
C ALA A 131 10.51 15.04 -17.62
N GLU A 132 11.79 14.70 -17.43
CA GLU A 132 12.42 13.50 -17.98
C GLU A 132 11.72 12.24 -17.45
N ARG A 133 11.57 12.12 -16.14
CA ARG A 133 10.87 11.01 -15.47
C ARG A 133 9.48 10.78 -16.06
N VAL A 134 8.67 11.85 -16.16
CA VAL A 134 7.30 11.77 -16.67
C VAL A 134 7.26 11.44 -18.16
N LEU A 135 8.11 12.06 -18.98
CA LEU A 135 8.13 11.84 -20.43
C LEU A 135 8.60 10.43 -20.79
N LEU A 136 9.48 9.82 -19.99
CA LEU A 136 9.94 8.44 -20.16
C LEU A 136 8.80 7.42 -20.04
N LEU A 137 7.68 7.75 -19.38
CA LEU A 137 6.49 6.90 -19.35
C LEU A 137 5.89 6.65 -20.75
N SER A 138 6.15 7.55 -21.71
CA SER A 138 5.67 7.42 -23.09
C SER A 138 6.66 6.72 -24.03
N ASP A 139 7.83 6.33 -23.51
CA ASP A 139 8.92 5.81 -24.31
C ASP A 139 8.86 4.28 -24.44
N THR A 140 9.07 3.79 -25.66
CA THR A 140 8.96 2.34 -25.95
C THR A 140 10.23 1.55 -25.66
N GLY A 141 11.32 2.21 -25.24
CA GLY A 141 12.65 1.61 -25.18
C GLY A 141 13.30 1.46 -26.57
N GLY A 142 14.59 1.10 -26.59
CA GLY A 142 15.42 0.93 -27.79
C GLY A 142 16.68 1.81 -27.81
N TRP A 143 17.50 1.71 -28.87
CA TRP A 143 18.79 2.41 -28.99
C TRP A 143 18.68 3.95 -28.99
N LEU A 144 17.51 4.49 -29.36
CA LEU A 144 17.21 5.93 -29.37
C LEU A 144 16.29 6.37 -28.23
N ALA A 145 16.02 5.48 -27.26
CA ALA A 145 15.21 5.79 -26.08
C ALA A 145 15.80 6.97 -25.31
N GLY A 146 14.95 7.84 -24.79
CA GLY A 146 15.34 9.04 -24.04
C GLY A 146 15.95 10.20 -24.87
N ARG A 147 16.46 9.97 -26.08
CA ARG A 147 17.10 11.04 -26.89
C ARG A 147 16.13 12.17 -27.26
N TRP A 148 14.86 11.83 -27.45
CA TRP A 148 13.82 12.83 -27.72
C TRP A 148 13.42 13.60 -26.47
N VAL A 149 13.45 12.96 -25.30
CA VAL A 149 13.08 13.54 -24.01
C VAL A 149 13.95 14.76 -23.71
N GLY A 150 15.28 14.64 -23.84
CA GLY A 150 16.19 15.77 -23.61
C GLY A 150 15.90 16.98 -24.51
N LYS A 151 15.48 16.76 -25.77
CA LYS A 151 15.08 17.86 -26.67
C LYS A 151 13.78 18.52 -26.24
N THR A 152 12.78 17.73 -25.86
CA THR A 152 11.52 18.24 -25.32
C THR A 152 11.77 19.05 -24.05
N VAL A 153 12.56 18.52 -23.12
CA VAL A 153 12.90 19.17 -21.85
C VAL A 153 13.65 20.48 -22.09
N ALA A 154 14.61 20.52 -23.01
CA ALA A 154 15.30 21.77 -23.36
C ALA A 154 14.31 22.86 -23.84
N ARG A 155 13.31 22.50 -24.66
CA ARG A 155 12.27 23.45 -25.10
C ARG A 155 11.38 23.92 -23.96
N LEU A 156 10.98 23.02 -23.06
CA LEU A 156 10.23 23.38 -21.86
C LEU A 156 11.01 24.41 -21.03
N VAL A 157 12.30 24.16 -20.80
CA VAL A 157 13.18 25.09 -20.08
C VAL A 157 13.28 26.45 -20.79
N SER A 158 13.41 26.47 -22.12
CA SER A 158 13.42 27.72 -22.88
C SER A 158 12.12 28.52 -22.71
N SER A 159 10.96 27.85 -22.70
CA SER A 159 9.66 28.52 -22.53
C SER A 159 9.48 29.19 -21.16
N MET A 160 10.17 28.69 -20.13
CA MET A 160 10.12 29.27 -18.78
C MET A 160 10.86 30.62 -18.65
N SER A 161 11.76 30.93 -19.58
CA SER A 161 12.54 32.17 -19.57
C SER A 161 11.80 33.38 -20.14
N VAL A 162 10.58 33.18 -20.66
CA VAL A 162 9.78 34.23 -21.30
C VAL A 162 9.02 35.03 -20.25
N GLN A 163 9.42 36.29 -20.04
CA GLN A 163 8.73 37.21 -19.12
C GLN A 163 7.32 37.55 -19.61
N GLY A 164 6.31 37.39 -18.74
CA GLY A 164 4.97 37.97 -18.91
C GLY A 164 3.80 37.01 -19.19
N GLN A 165 4.01 35.71 -19.37
CA GLN A 165 2.92 34.71 -19.49
C GLN A 165 2.70 33.91 -18.19
N PRO A 166 1.48 33.40 -17.93
CA PRO A 166 1.28 32.41 -16.88
C PRO A 166 2.15 31.18 -17.18
N VAL A 167 3.15 30.94 -16.32
CA VAL A 167 4.22 29.93 -16.52
C VAL A 167 3.66 28.58 -16.97
N VAL A 168 2.52 28.15 -16.42
CA VAL A 168 1.87 26.87 -16.73
C VAL A 168 1.38 26.77 -18.18
N GLU A 169 0.76 27.84 -18.71
CA GLU A 169 0.20 27.82 -20.06
C GLU A 169 1.30 27.78 -21.12
N ALA A 170 2.36 28.59 -20.93
CA ALA A 170 3.53 28.62 -21.80
C ALA A 170 4.26 27.27 -21.84
N ILE A 171 4.43 26.62 -20.67
CA ILE A 171 5.04 25.28 -20.58
C ILE A 171 4.20 24.23 -21.32
N ILE A 172 2.87 24.25 -21.11
CA ILE A 172 1.97 23.29 -21.77
C ILE A 172 1.97 23.52 -23.28
N GLU A 173 1.96 24.77 -23.74
CA GLU A 173 2.08 25.11 -25.15
C GLU A 173 3.39 24.59 -25.76
N ALA A 174 4.53 24.86 -25.13
CA ALA A 174 5.83 24.37 -25.56
C ALA A 174 5.89 22.83 -25.59
N ALA A 175 5.22 22.15 -24.64
CA ALA A 175 5.11 20.69 -24.65
C ALA A 175 4.34 20.19 -25.88
N LEU A 176 3.19 20.80 -26.16
CA LEU A 176 2.34 20.42 -27.30
C LEU A 176 3.00 20.70 -28.65
N GLU A 177 3.73 21.81 -28.77
CA GLU A 177 4.55 22.12 -29.95
C GLU A 177 5.67 21.07 -30.12
N ALA A 178 6.38 20.74 -29.04
CA ALA A 178 7.40 19.70 -29.07
C ALA A 178 6.84 18.32 -29.49
N PHE A 179 5.63 17.96 -29.02
CA PHE A 179 4.95 16.74 -29.44
C PHE A 179 4.49 16.76 -30.91
N SER A 180 4.22 17.95 -31.45
CA SER A 180 3.71 18.12 -32.80
C SER A 180 4.82 18.11 -33.85
N GLU A 181 5.96 18.76 -33.55
CA GLU A 181 7.11 18.82 -34.45
C GLU A 181 7.94 17.52 -34.49
N GLY A 182 7.87 16.72 -33.42
CA GLY A 182 8.61 15.48 -33.32
C GLY A 182 8.05 14.36 -34.20
N MET A 183 8.94 13.69 -34.95
CA MET A 183 8.56 12.59 -35.86
C MET A 183 8.66 11.19 -35.24
N SER A 184 9.14 11.06 -33.99
CA SER A 184 9.27 9.76 -33.33
C SER A 184 7.91 9.14 -32.98
N SER A 185 7.87 7.82 -32.77
CA SER A 185 6.67 7.10 -32.31
C SER A 185 6.18 7.63 -30.96
N SER A 186 7.09 8.01 -30.06
CA SER A 186 6.77 8.59 -28.75
C SER A 186 6.08 9.96 -28.87
N HIS A 187 6.52 10.84 -29.77
CA HIS A 187 5.83 12.12 -30.03
C HIS A 187 4.42 11.91 -30.59
N ARG A 188 4.25 10.97 -31.53
CA ARG A 188 2.90 10.64 -32.05
C ARG A 188 1.96 10.13 -30.96
N ARG A 189 2.47 9.32 -30.03
CA ARG A 189 1.70 8.83 -28.87
C ARG A 189 1.34 9.96 -27.93
N LEU A 190 2.30 10.82 -27.57
CA LEU A 190 2.05 11.99 -26.71
C LEU A 190 1.05 12.96 -27.33
N ARG A 191 1.12 13.20 -28.65
CA ARG A 191 0.11 14.00 -29.35
C ARG A 191 -1.29 13.39 -29.23
N ARG A 192 -1.43 12.07 -29.41
CA ARG A 192 -2.71 11.36 -29.19
C ARG A 192 -3.13 11.38 -27.72
N GLY A 193 -2.18 11.25 -26.80
CA GLY A 193 -2.39 11.30 -25.36
C GLY A 193 -2.91 12.67 -24.91
N ALA A 194 -2.34 13.76 -25.42
CA ALA A 194 -2.79 15.11 -25.13
C ALA A 194 -4.25 15.36 -25.55
N VAL A 195 -4.68 14.78 -26.69
CA VAL A 195 -6.07 14.90 -27.19
C VAL A 195 -7.10 14.42 -26.16
N TRP A 196 -6.74 13.48 -25.27
CA TRP A 196 -7.60 13.03 -24.16
C TRP A 196 -8.12 14.18 -23.30
N TYR A 197 -7.27 15.18 -23.04
CA TYR A 197 -7.60 16.29 -22.15
C TYR A 197 -8.60 17.27 -22.75
N ARG A 198 -8.95 17.15 -24.03
CA ARG A 198 -10.01 17.96 -24.65
C ARG A 198 -11.39 17.77 -23.98
N ASP A 199 -11.58 16.61 -23.35
CA ASP A 199 -12.83 16.19 -22.69
C ASP A 199 -12.83 16.53 -21.19
N HIS A 200 -11.76 17.16 -20.67
CA HIS A 200 -11.72 17.66 -19.29
C HIS A 200 -12.82 18.72 -19.08
N PRO A 201 -13.47 18.79 -17.91
CA PRO A 201 -14.54 19.76 -17.68
C PRO A 201 -14.11 21.19 -18.02
N HIS A 202 -14.96 21.90 -18.78
CA HIS A 202 -14.73 23.27 -19.27
C HIS A 202 -13.57 23.44 -20.27
N ALA A 203 -12.99 22.36 -20.80
CA ALA A 203 -11.96 22.42 -21.84
C ALA A 203 -12.49 22.80 -23.23
N ALA A 204 -13.82 22.68 -23.46
CA ALA A 204 -14.49 23.03 -24.71
C ALA A 204 -13.85 22.38 -25.96
N GLY A 205 -13.38 21.13 -25.84
CA GLY A 205 -12.75 20.40 -26.95
C GLY A 205 -11.31 20.83 -27.27
N ASN A 206 -10.69 21.69 -26.46
CA ASN A 206 -9.30 22.11 -26.64
C ASN A 206 -8.35 21.37 -25.67
N PRO A 207 -7.41 20.53 -26.18
CA PRO A 207 -6.42 19.83 -25.37
C PRO A 207 -5.56 20.73 -24.46
N LYS A 208 -5.04 21.86 -24.99
CA LYS A 208 -4.23 22.83 -24.24
C LYS A 208 -5.00 23.35 -23.04
N ARG A 209 -6.23 23.81 -23.30
CA ARG A 209 -7.13 24.34 -22.25
C ARG A 209 -7.44 23.28 -21.19
N GLY A 210 -7.70 22.04 -21.60
CA GLY A 210 -7.95 20.94 -20.68
C GLY A 210 -6.77 20.63 -19.75
N MET A 211 -5.55 20.60 -20.28
CA MET A 211 -4.34 20.40 -19.48
C MET A 211 -4.09 21.58 -18.51
N VAL A 212 -4.35 22.82 -18.95
CA VAL A 212 -4.27 24.01 -18.07
C VAL A 212 -5.29 23.90 -16.93
N LEU A 213 -6.54 23.56 -17.23
CA LEU A 213 -7.60 23.39 -16.24
C LEU A 213 -7.32 22.23 -15.27
N LEU A 214 -6.74 21.13 -15.75
CA LEU A 214 -6.30 20.04 -14.88
C LEU A 214 -5.29 20.53 -13.84
N SER A 215 -4.26 21.28 -14.28
CA SER A 215 -3.25 21.85 -13.39
C SER A 215 -3.85 22.84 -12.38
N GLN A 216 -4.77 23.69 -12.83
CA GLN A 216 -5.49 24.64 -11.97
C GLN A 216 -6.36 23.93 -10.92
N HIS A 217 -7.17 22.95 -11.32
CA HIS A 217 -7.99 22.16 -10.40
C HIS A 217 -7.14 21.41 -9.38
N PHE A 218 -6.01 20.84 -9.82
CA PHE A 218 -5.06 20.17 -8.93
C PHE A 218 -4.48 21.13 -7.88
N ARG A 219 -4.07 22.33 -8.30
CA ARG A 219 -3.53 23.37 -7.41
C ARG A 219 -4.55 23.93 -6.43
N ALA A 220 -5.80 24.06 -6.84
CA ALA A 220 -6.89 24.59 -6.01
C ALA A 220 -7.12 23.76 -4.74
N GLY A 221 -6.76 22.48 -4.73
CA GLY A 221 -6.95 21.61 -3.56
C GLY A 221 -8.39 21.09 -3.43
N GLY A 222 -8.72 20.53 -2.26
CA GLY A 222 -10.06 20.04 -1.94
C GLY A 222 -10.66 19.08 -2.98
N ASP A 223 -11.93 19.30 -3.31
CA ASP A 223 -12.67 18.48 -4.27
C ASP A 223 -12.16 18.64 -5.71
N ALA A 224 -11.70 19.85 -6.08
CA ALA A 224 -11.12 20.11 -7.40
C ALA A 224 -9.86 19.26 -7.63
N ARG A 225 -8.99 19.16 -6.61
CA ARG A 225 -7.82 18.25 -6.66
C ARG A 225 -8.25 16.80 -6.73
N THR A 226 -9.23 16.40 -5.92
CA THR A 226 -9.76 15.03 -5.94
C THR A 226 -10.27 14.66 -7.33
N HIS A 227 -10.94 15.58 -8.02
CA HIS A 227 -11.39 15.40 -9.40
C HIS A 227 -10.23 15.31 -10.40
N ALA A 228 -9.20 16.16 -10.26
CA ALA A 228 -8.00 16.10 -11.10
C ALA A 228 -7.23 14.77 -10.91
N GLU A 229 -7.04 14.32 -9.66
CA GLU A 229 -6.43 13.03 -9.32
C GLU A 229 -7.22 11.86 -9.94
N HIS A 230 -8.54 11.90 -9.82
CA HIS A 230 -9.43 10.91 -10.42
C HIS A 230 -9.30 10.88 -11.96
N HIS A 231 -9.17 12.04 -12.61
CA HIS A 231 -8.94 12.11 -14.06
C HIS A 231 -7.57 11.54 -14.48
N LEU A 232 -6.55 11.67 -13.63
CA LEU A 232 -5.25 11.01 -13.85
C LEU A 232 -5.32 9.48 -13.69
N VAL A 233 -6.09 8.98 -12.71
CA VAL A 233 -6.36 7.53 -12.57
C VAL A 233 -7.03 6.99 -13.84
N ARG A 234 -8.03 7.71 -14.37
CA ARG A 234 -8.68 7.36 -15.64
C ARG A 234 -7.70 7.31 -16.81
N ALA A 235 -6.76 8.26 -16.88
CA ALA A 235 -5.73 8.28 -17.92
C ALA A 235 -4.82 7.04 -17.84
N LEU A 236 -4.41 6.63 -16.63
CA LEU A 236 -3.65 5.38 -16.40
C LEU A 236 -4.42 4.15 -16.89
N LEU A 237 -5.67 3.98 -16.48
CA LEU A 237 -6.49 2.82 -16.84
C LEU A 237 -6.74 2.76 -18.35
N THR A 238 -7.02 3.90 -18.98
CA THR A 238 -7.23 3.98 -20.43
C THR A 238 -5.97 3.62 -21.21
N ASP A 239 -4.79 4.06 -20.74
CA ASP A 239 -3.51 3.68 -21.35
C ASP A 239 -3.24 2.17 -21.21
N LEU A 240 -3.65 1.55 -20.09
CA LEU A 240 -3.56 0.09 -19.89
C LEU A 240 -4.53 -0.66 -20.80
N ASP A 241 -5.77 -0.21 -20.92
CA ASP A 241 -6.77 -0.83 -21.79
C ASP A 241 -6.32 -0.78 -23.26
N ASP A 242 -5.85 0.36 -23.74
CA ASP A 242 -5.28 0.50 -25.09
C ASP A 242 -4.09 -0.46 -25.31
N ALA A 243 -3.22 -0.61 -24.32
CA ALA A 243 -2.07 -1.50 -24.38
C ALA A 243 -2.47 -2.99 -24.44
N TYR A 244 -3.68 -3.35 -24.01
CA TYR A 244 -4.23 -4.72 -24.01
C TYR A 244 -5.33 -4.97 -25.07
N ALA A 245 -5.82 -3.91 -25.72
CA ALA A 245 -6.76 -3.98 -26.83
C ALA A 245 -6.07 -4.06 -28.22
N GLY A 246 -4.78 -3.73 -28.28
CA GLY A 246 -4.01 -3.62 -29.54
C GLY A 246 -3.71 -4.94 -30.29
N VAL A 247 -3.18 -4.78 -31.51
CA VAL A 247 -2.86 -5.85 -32.49
C VAL A 247 -1.62 -6.69 -32.10
N VAL A 248 -0.79 -6.21 -31.17
CA VAL A 248 0.27 -7.04 -30.57
C VAL A 248 -0.43 -8.07 -29.69
N PRO A 249 -0.30 -9.36 -29.99
CA PRO A 249 -1.34 -10.29 -29.61
C PRO A 249 -1.35 -10.46 -28.09
N ARG A 250 -2.57 -10.52 -27.54
CA ARG A 250 -2.89 -11.09 -26.23
C ARG A 250 -2.17 -12.43 -25.96
N THR A 251 -1.65 -13.10 -27.00
CA THR A 251 -0.87 -14.34 -26.89
C THR A 251 0.53 -14.14 -26.30
N GLN A 252 1.09 -12.93 -26.28
CA GLN A 252 2.41 -12.66 -25.67
C GLN A 252 2.34 -12.20 -24.22
N ARG A 253 1.21 -11.62 -23.78
CA ARG A 253 0.99 -11.21 -22.37
C ARG A 253 0.10 -12.24 -21.69
N ALA A 254 0.68 -13.05 -20.82
CA ALA A 254 -0.10 -13.96 -20.00
C ALA A 254 -0.92 -13.16 -18.99
N GLY A 255 -2.24 -13.19 -19.07
CA GLY A 255 -3.11 -12.60 -18.04
C GLY A 255 -3.45 -11.12 -18.24
N ARG A 256 -3.87 -10.51 -17.13
CA ARG A 256 -4.21 -9.08 -16.97
C ARG A 256 -3.06 -8.34 -16.28
N PRO A 257 -2.91 -7.01 -16.47
CA PRO A 257 -1.99 -6.23 -15.65
C PRO A 257 -2.44 -6.24 -14.18
N VAL A 258 -1.48 -6.27 -13.25
CA VAL A 258 -1.74 -6.41 -11.81
C VAL A 258 -1.26 -5.19 -11.05
N VAL A 259 -2.13 -4.59 -10.23
CA VAL A 259 -1.76 -3.49 -9.34
C VAL A 259 -2.01 -3.92 -7.89
N LEU A 260 -0.95 -3.88 -7.10
CA LEU A 260 -0.91 -4.28 -5.70
C LEU A 260 -0.75 -3.03 -4.84
N LEU A 261 -1.68 -2.83 -3.90
CA LEU A 261 -1.75 -1.63 -3.05
C LEU A 261 -1.68 -2.05 -1.59
N ASP A 262 -0.50 -2.03 -0.98
CA ASP A 262 -0.42 -2.25 0.46
C ASP A 262 -0.81 -0.99 1.23
N ASN A 263 -1.34 -1.17 2.44
CA ASN A 263 -1.84 -0.09 3.29
C ASN A 263 -2.77 0.90 2.56
N VAL A 264 -3.80 0.37 1.89
CA VAL A 264 -4.68 1.12 0.96
C VAL A 264 -5.48 2.24 1.62
N GLN A 265 -5.65 2.23 2.94
CA GLN A 265 -6.30 3.33 3.68
C GLN A 265 -5.49 4.64 3.67
N GLU A 266 -4.19 4.58 3.41
CA GLU A 266 -3.33 5.76 3.28
C GLU A 266 -3.66 6.56 2.02
N ALA A 267 -3.36 7.86 2.03
CA ALA A 267 -3.82 8.80 1.00
C ALA A 267 -3.46 8.35 -0.44
N ALA A 268 -2.26 7.81 -0.66
CA ALA A 268 -1.82 7.27 -1.94
C ALA A 268 -2.73 6.14 -2.42
N GLY A 269 -2.88 5.06 -1.65
CA GLY A 269 -3.72 3.91 -2.00
C GLY A 269 -5.21 4.25 -2.05
N ARG A 270 -5.69 5.09 -1.11
CA ARG A 270 -7.12 5.42 -0.95
C ARG A 270 -7.65 6.14 -2.18
N ARG A 271 -6.91 7.12 -2.71
CA ARG A 271 -7.33 7.88 -3.89
C ARG A 271 -7.42 7.02 -5.14
N LEU A 272 -6.50 6.07 -5.31
CA LEU A 272 -6.54 5.09 -6.40
C LEU A 272 -7.75 4.17 -6.24
N MET A 273 -7.94 3.57 -5.06
CA MET A 273 -9.07 2.67 -4.77
C MET A 273 -10.41 3.36 -4.99
N GLU A 274 -10.64 4.53 -4.39
CA GLU A 274 -11.92 5.25 -4.51
C GLU A 274 -12.21 5.65 -5.96
N SER A 275 -11.18 5.99 -6.73
CA SER A 275 -11.32 6.33 -8.16
C SER A 275 -11.74 5.12 -9.00
N VAL A 276 -11.07 3.99 -8.83
CA VAL A 276 -11.38 2.75 -9.55
C VAL A 276 -12.79 2.26 -9.19
N LEU A 277 -13.14 2.24 -7.90
CA LEU A 277 -14.46 1.82 -7.45
C LEU A 277 -15.58 2.73 -7.99
N ARG A 278 -15.34 4.04 -8.06
CA ARG A 278 -16.29 4.99 -8.65
C ARG A 278 -16.46 4.76 -10.15
N ASP A 279 -15.36 4.60 -10.89
CA ASP A 279 -15.42 4.37 -12.34
C ASP A 279 -16.15 3.09 -12.70
N ARG A 280 -15.88 2.01 -11.96
CA ARG A 280 -16.59 0.73 -12.16
C ARG A 280 -18.09 0.87 -11.88
N ALA A 281 -18.49 1.62 -10.86
CA ALA A 281 -19.90 1.91 -10.59
C ALA A 281 -20.55 2.79 -11.65
N ASP A 282 -19.79 3.67 -12.30
CA ASP A 282 -20.23 4.45 -13.46
C ASP A 282 -20.26 3.62 -14.77
N GLY A 283 -20.04 2.30 -14.69
CA GLY A 283 -20.06 1.38 -15.83
C GLY A 283 -18.81 1.41 -16.69
N ARG A 284 -17.71 2.01 -16.20
CA ARG A 284 -16.42 2.01 -16.89
C ARG A 284 -15.65 0.76 -16.51
N ALA A 285 -15.62 -0.21 -17.41
CA ALA A 285 -14.79 -1.40 -17.27
C ALA A 285 -13.31 -1.05 -17.48
N ASP A 286 -12.44 -1.76 -16.77
CA ASP A 286 -10.99 -1.76 -16.96
C ASP A 286 -10.47 -3.20 -16.99
N GLN A 287 -9.30 -3.43 -17.58
CA GLN A 287 -8.72 -4.76 -17.66
C GLN A 287 -7.81 -5.12 -16.47
N VAL A 288 -7.70 -4.28 -15.44
CA VAL A 288 -6.68 -4.35 -14.40
C VAL A 288 -7.15 -5.16 -13.19
N ALA A 289 -6.33 -6.12 -12.77
CA ALA A 289 -6.53 -6.87 -11.54
C ALA A 289 -5.94 -6.09 -10.35
N PHE A 290 -6.80 -5.64 -9.44
CA PHE A 290 -6.40 -4.93 -8.23
C PHE A 290 -6.44 -5.84 -7.01
N PHE A 291 -5.35 -5.85 -6.24
CA PHE A 291 -5.29 -6.44 -4.91
C PHE A 291 -4.77 -5.42 -3.92
N ALA A 292 -5.45 -5.26 -2.79
CA ALA A 292 -5.10 -4.27 -1.80
C ALA A 292 -4.99 -4.88 -0.40
N GLY A 293 -4.09 -4.36 0.44
CA GLY A 293 -4.01 -4.66 1.86
C GLY A 293 -4.68 -3.54 2.67
N LEU A 294 -5.70 -3.88 3.46
CA LEU A 294 -6.42 -2.93 4.32
C LEU A 294 -6.17 -3.26 5.80
N ARG A 295 -5.74 -2.25 6.58
CA ARG A 295 -5.62 -2.41 8.04
C ARG A 295 -7.01 -2.42 8.68
N GLY A 296 -7.25 -3.40 9.55
CA GLY A 296 -8.56 -3.62 10.16
C GLY A 296 -9.57 -4.24 9.18
N GLN A 297 -10.86 -4.10 9.50
CA GLN A 297 -11.98 -4.69 8.76
C GLN A 297 -12.97 -3.65 8.19
N GLY A 298 -12.73 -2.38 8.47
CA GLY A 298 -13.62 -1.27 8.15
C GLY A 298 -12.91 -0.17 7.39
N HIS A 299 -13.53 0.28 6.30
CA HIS A 299 -13.20 1.53 5.62
C HIS A 299 -14.49 2.12 5.04
N PRO A 300 -14.77 3.43 5.15
CA PRO A 300 -16.02 4.02 4.67
C PRO A 300 -16.33 3.74 3.19
N ALA A 301 -15.28 3.72 2.35
CA ALA A 301 -15.39 3.39 0.92
C ALA A 301 -15.67 1.91 0.62
N LEU A 302 -15.64 1.02 1.63
CA LEU A 302 -15.84 -0.43 1.50
C LEU A 302 -17.07 -0.92 2.26
N ARG A 303 -17.96 -0.02 2.68
CA ARG A 303 -19.14 -0.34 3.51
C ARG A 303 -20.04 -1.43 2.93
N ASN A 304 -20.27 -1.43 1.61
CA ASN A 304 -21.10 -2.42 0.92
C ASN A 304 -20.28 -3.45 0.12
N ALA A 305 -18.99 -3.62 0.44
CA ALA A 305 -18.16 -4.62 -0.22
C ALA A 305 -18.67 -6.03 0.09
N ALA A 306 -18.61 -6.92 -0.90
CA ALA A 306 -18.87 -8.34 -0.67
C ALA A 306 -17.75 -8.89 0.23
N ARG A 307 -18.10 -9.72 1.23
CA ARG A 307 -17.13 -10.29 2.17
C ARG A 307 -17.00 -11.78 1.94
N ARG A 308 -15.77 -12.28 1.92
CA ARG A 308 -15.45 -13.70 1.82
C ARG A 308 -14.29 -14.09 2.73
N THR A 309 -14.26 -15.35 3.10
CA THR A 309 -13.07 -15.96 3.68
C THR A 309 -12.06 -16.31 2.58
N LEU A 310 -10.78 -16.45 2.94
CA LEU A 310 -9.77 -16.89 1.97
C LEU A 310 -10.11 -18.23 1.30
N PRO A 311 -10.58 -19.28 2.01
CA PRO A 311 -11.03 -20.52 1.37
C PRO A 311 -12.19 -20.31 0.38
N GLU A 312 -13.18 -19.47 0.70
CA GLU A 312 -14.27 -19.14 -0.22
C GLU A 312 -13.80 -18.41 -1.47
N ALA A 313 -12.78 -17.55 -1.34
CA ALA A 313 -12.21 -16.81 -2.47
C ALA A 313 -11.46 -17.70 -3.46
N THR A 314 -11.11 -18.94 -3.09
CA THR A 314 -10.46 -19.91 -3.99
C THR A 314 -11.43 -20.66 -4.90
N ARG A 315 -12.75 -20.51 -4.68
CA ARG A 315 -13.80 -21.20 -5.44
C ARG A 315 -14.56 -20.21 -6.32
N PRO A 316 -15.02 -20.63 -7.53
CA PRO A 316 -15.91 -19.81 -8.33
C PRO A 316 -17.15 -19.44 -7.53
N GLY A 317 -17.34 -18.15 -7.27
CA GLY A 317 -18.31 -17.72 -6.26
C GLY A 317 -19.43 -16.85 -6.79
N GLY A 318 -19.54 -16.66 -8.11
CA GLY A 318 -20.62 -15.87 -8.72
C GLY A 318 -20.71 -14.45 -8.17
N TRP A 319 -19.57 -13.82 -7.86
CA TRP A 319 -19.56 -12.44 -7.40
C TRP A 319 -20.13 -11.51 -8.49
N THR A 320 -21.09 -10.68 -8.11
CA THR A 320 -21.70 -9.66 -8.96
C THR A 320 -21.80 -8.35 -8.18
N PRO A 321 -21.29 -7.23 -8.70
CA PRO A 321 -21.43 -5.96 -8.02
C PRO A 321 -22.87 -5.46 -8.07
N ARG A 322 -23.20 -4.57 -7.13
CA ARG A 322 -24.44 -3.78 -7.12
C ARG A 322 -24.15 -2.37 -7.60
N GLY A 323 -25.16 -1.51 -7.70
CA GLY A 323 -25.01 -0.12 -8.20
C GLY A 323 -24.27 0.87 -7.28
N THR A 324 -23.47 0.41 -6.31
CA THR A 324 -22.69 1.31 -5.42
C THR A 324 -21.19 1.15 -5.66
N PRO A 325 -20.35 2.20 -5.53
CA PRO A 325 -18.90 2.07 -5.68
C PRO A 325 -18.30 0.95 -4.82
N SER A 326 -18.68 0.88 -3.54
CA SER A 326 -18.17 -0.13 -2.61
C SER A 326 -18.52 -1.57 -2.98
N SER A 327 -19.61 -1.82 -3.72
CA SER A 327 -19.97 -3.19 -4.13
C SER A 327 -19.10 -3.74 -5.25
N HIS A 328 -18.27 -2.92 -5.89
CA HIS A 328 -17.21 -3.37 -6.80
C HIS A 328 -15.97 -3.90 -6.06
N ALA A 329 -15.96 -3.87 -4.73
CA ALA A 329 -14.91 -4.47 -3.92
C ALA A 329 -15.30 -5.86 -3.38
N LEU A 330 -14.30 -6.74 -3.30
CA LEU A 330 -14.36 -8.04 -2.63
C LEU A 330 -13.39 -8.03 -1.47
N LEU A 331 -13.90 -7.96 -0.25
CA LEU A 331 -13.11 -7.99 0.98
C LEU A 331 -12.89 -9.44 1.40
N VAL A 332 -11.62 -9.85 1.45
CA VAL A 332 -11.18 -11.18 1.84
C VAL A 332 -10.46 -11.09 3.17
N SER A 333 -11.02 -11.72 4.20
CA SER A 333 -10.37 -11.77 5.51
C SER A 333 -9.26 -12.81 5.51
N LEU A 334 -8.05 -12.42 5.92
CA LEU A 334 -6.95 -13.36 6.12
C LEU A 334 -7.11 -14.05 7.48
N PRO A 335 -7.14 -15.40 7.52
CA PRO A 335 -7.25 -16.12 8.77
C PRO A 335 -5.93 -16.03 9.57
N PRO A 336 -5.98 -16.08 10.91
CA PRO A 336 -4.79 -16.34 11.72
C PRO A 336 -4.21 -17.73 11.40
N LEU A 337 -2.93 -17.93 11.73
CA LEU A 337 -2.28 -19.23 11.65
C LEU A 337 -2.97 -20.22 12.60
N THR A 338 -3.14 -21.45 12.15
CA THR A 338 -3.60 -22.54 13.02
C THR A 338 -2.48 -22.97 13.98
N PRO A 339 -2.80 -23.75 15.04
CA PRO A 339 -1.77 -24.34 15.91
C PRO A 339 -0.75 -25.19 15.14
N ASP A 340 -1.19 -25.90 14.10
CA ASP A 340 -0.31 -26.73 13.27
C ASP A 340 0.56 -25.87 12.34
N ASP A 341 0.02 -24.80 11.75
CA ASP A 341 0.81 -23.83 10.99
C ASP A 341 1.88 -23.18 11.88
N THR A 342 1.52 -22.85 13.12
CA THR A 342 2.44 -22.26 14.10
C THR A 342 3.59 -23.22 14.44
N ARG A 343 3.26 -24.50 14.65
CA ARG A 343 4.27 -25.54 14.84
C ARG A 343 5.21 -25.64 13.63
N HIS A 344 4.64 -25.73 12.43
CA HIS A 344 5.42 -25.84 11.20
C HIS A 344 6.36 -24.63 11.00
N VAL A 345 5.89 -23.41 11.26
CA VAL A 345 6.70 -22.19 11.15
C VAL A 345 7.88 -22.22 12.13
N ILE A 346 7.65 -22.61 13.38
CA ILE A 346 8.70 -22.66 14.41
C ILE A 346 9.74 -23.73 14.09
N GLU A 347 9.29 -24.94 13.73
CA GLU A 347 10.18 -26.05 13.35
C GLU A 347 11.02 -25.69 12.12
N LYS A 348 10.40 -25.08 11.10
CA LYS A 348 11.10 -24.63 9.90
C LYS A 348 12.15 -23.56 10.18
N ALA A 349 11.88 -22.65 11.11
CA ALA A 349 12.84 -21.61 11.51
C ALA A 349 13.97 -22.16 12.39
N CYS A 350 13.81 -23.33 13.02
CA CYS A 350 14.78 -23.93 13.93
C CYS A 350 15.38 -25.24 13.38
N PRO A 351 15.98 -25.26 12.18
CA PRO A 351 16.46 -26.50 11.57
C PRO A 351 17.56 -27.14 12.42
N GLY A 352 17.41 -28.42 12.75
CA GLY A 352 18.38 -29.19 13.54
C GLY A 352 18.43 -28.82 15.03
N LEU A 353 17.54 -27.95 15.51
CA LEU A 353 17.46 -27.59 16.93
C LEU A 353 16.37 -28.40 17.62
N SER A 354 16.61 -28.78 18.88
CA SER A 354 15.58 -29.41 19.72
C SER A 354 14.59 -28.36 20.22
N VAL A 355 13.50 -28.16 19.48
CA VAL A 355 12.42 -27.24 19.88
C VAL A 355 11.66 -27.80 21.08
N PRO A 356 11.50 -27.04 22.19
CA PRO A 356 10.71 -27.47 23.33
C PRO A 356 9.25 -27.78 22.93
N PRO A 357 8.67 -28.93 23.31
CA PRO A 357 7.33 -29.34 22.83
C PRO A 357 6.21 -28.35 23.17
N ARG A 358 6.35 -27.60 24.27
CA ARG A 358 5.38 -26.59 24.70
C ARG A 358 5.51 -25.26 23.96
N LEU A 359 6.65 -24.98 23.32
CA LEU A 359 6.92 -23.68 22.73
C LEU A 359 5.92 -23.34 21.62
N PRO A 360 5.62 -24.21 20.63
CA PRO A 360 4.62 -23.89 19.60
C PRO A 360 3.24 -23.60 20.14
N ALA A 361 2.76 -24.41 21.08
CA ALA A 361 1.45 -24.22 21.69
C ALA A 361 1.38 -22.92 22.52
N ALA A 362 2.45 -22.59 23.26
CA ALA A 362 2.54 -21.35 24.01
C ALA A 362 2.60 -20.12 23.09
N THR A 363 3.37 -20.20 21.99
CA THR A 363 3.44 -19.15 20.97
C THR A 363 2.07 -18.91 20.35
N HIS A 364 1.38 -19.95 19.88
CA HIS A 364 0.04 -19.80 19.29
C HIS A 364 -0.95 -19.18 20.28
N ARG A 365 -0.96 -19.62 21.54
CA ARG A 365 -1.83 -19.06 22.59
C ARG A 365 -1.55 -17.59 22.86
N LEU A 366 -0.28 -17.18 22.89
CA LEU A 366 0.12 -15.80 23.09
C LEU A 366 -0.25 -14.91 21.90
N THR A 367 0.06 -15.37 20.69
CA THR A 367 -0.05 -14.56 19.46
C THR A 367 -1.44 -14.59 18.84
N GLY A 368 -2.33 -15.48 19.29
CA GLY A 368 -3.60 -15.76 18.63
C GLY A 368 -3.45 -16.23 17.18
N GLY A 369 -2.29 -16.81 16.83
CA GLY A 369 -1.95 -17.19 15.47
C GLY A 369 -1.46 -16.03 14.59
N SER A 370 -1.05 -14.89 15.16
CA SER A 370 -0.43 -13.80 14.38
C SER A 370 0.82 -14.30 13.63
N PRO A 371 0.86 -14.22 12.28
CA PRO A 371 2.03 -14.56 11.49
C PRO A 371 3.29 -13.79 11.88
N LEU A 372 3.16 -12.47 12.11
CA LEU A 372 4.26 -11.62 12.56
C LEU A 372 4.80 -12.06 13.93
N GLY A 373 3.91 -12.26 14.90
CA GLY A 373 4.26 -12.71 16.24
C GLY A 373 5.00 -14.04 16.22
N THR A 374 4.44 -15.00 15.48
CA THR A 374 4.98 -16.34 15.33
C THR A 374 6.36 -16.33 14.68
N ALA A 375 6.54 -15.57 13.59
CA ALA A 375 7.81 -15.49 12.89
C ALA A 375 8.93 -14.88 13.76
N LEU A 376 8.65 -13.79 14.49
CA LEU A 376 9.65 -13.16 15.34
C LEU A 376 9.99 -13.99 16.59
N ILE A 377 9.02 -14.67 17.19
CA ILE A 377 9.29 -15.61 18.29
C ILE A 377 10.09 -16.81 17.79
N ALA A 378 9.77 -17.35 16.61
CA ALA A 378 10.52 -18.44 16.00
C ALA A 378 11.97 -18.03 15.69
N GLU A 379 12.18 -16.81 15.20
CA GLU A 379 13.51 -16.26 14.97
C GLU A 379 14.28 -16.03 16.28
N SER A 380 13.62 -15.52 17.33
CA SER A 380 14.21 -15.44 18.67
C SER A 380 14.59 -16.83 19.21
N ALA A 381 13.73 -17.85 19.00
CA ALA A 381 13.99 -19.23 19.38
C ALA A 381 15.23 -19.79 18.66
N ARG A 382 15.33 -19.60 17.34
CA ARG A 382 16.49 -20.00 16.53
C ARG A 382 17.81 -19.46 17.10
N GLN A 383 17.79 -18.22 17.60
CA GLN A 383 18.98 -17.58 18.15
C GLN A 383 19.29 -17.98 19.59
N ASN A 384 18.26 -18.23 20.41
CA ASN A 384 18.40 -18.32 21.86
C ASN A 384 18.22 -19.72 22.45
N LEU A 385 17.64 -20.68 21.71
CA LEU A 385 17.59 -22.09 22.12
C LEU A 385 19.00 -22.68 22.33
N PRO A 386 20.01 -22.44 21.45
CA PRO A 386 21.37 -22.91 21.70
C PRO A 386 22.02 -22.31 22.95
N ARG A 387 21.49 -21.19 23.45
CA ARG A 387 21.95 -20.49 24.66
C ARG A 387 21.19 -20.93 25.91
N GLY A 388 20.40 -22.00 25.83
CA GLY A 388 19.63 -22.56 26.93
C GLY A 388 18.32 -21.84 27.26
N ARG A 389 17.90 -20.84 26.47
CA ARG A 389 16.60 -20.16 26.68
C ARG A 389 15.49 -20.93 25.99
N THR A 390 14.73 -21.69 26.77
CA THR A 390 13.69 -22.59 26.25
C THR A 390 12.27 -22.09 26.51
N GLY A 391 12.09 -21.14 27.42
CA GLY A 391 10.79 -20.58 27.79
C GLY A 391 10.33 -19.45 26.87
N LEU A 392 9.03 -19.36 26.59
CA LEU A 392 8.46 -18.27 25.78
C LEU A 392 8.75 -16.89 26.37
N ALA A 393 8.65 -16.74 27.69
CA ALA A 393 8.98 -15.49 28.38
C ALA A 393 10.46 -15.11 28.18
N ASP A 394 11.37 -16.08 28.28
CA ASP A 394 12.80 -15.86 28.08
C ASP A 394 13.12 -15.45 26.64
N LEU A 395 12.38 -15.98 25.66
CA LEU A 395 12.51 -15.62 24.25
C LEU A 395 11.96 -14.23 23.95
N LEU A 396 10.86 -13.81 24.59
CA LEU A 396 10.31 -12.45 24.45
C LEU A 396 11.26 -11.41 25.06
N LEU A 397 11.88 -11.74 26.19
CA LEU A 397 12.88 -10.90 26.86
C LEU A 397 14.29 -11.06 26.27
N ALA A 398 14.49 -11.99 25.33
CA ALA A 398 15.78 -12.18 24.71
C ALA A 398 16.12 -11.06 23.76
N ASP A 399 17.41 -10.71 23.80
CA ASP A 399 18.00 -9.81 22.84
C ASP A 399 17.92 -10.43 21.44
N HIS A 400 17.37 -9.64 20.53
CA HIS A 400 17.27 -9.89 19.12
C HIS A 400 17.53 -8.55 18.43
N LEU A 401 18.62 -8.46 17.65
CA LEU A 401 19.03 -7.23 16.97
C LEU A 401 19.31 -6.03 17.92
N GLY A 402 19.82 -6.29 19.13
CA GLY A 402 20.18 -5.25 20.10
C GLY A 402 19.00 -4.71 20.92
N ARG A 403 17.84 -5.36 20.87
CA ARG A 403 16.62 -5.04 21.64
C ARG A 403 15.90 -6.32 22.07
N ALA A 404 15.07 -6.23 23.09
CA ALA A 404 14.24 -7.36 23.48
C ALA A 404 13.21 -7.69 22.38
N THR A 405 12.94 -8.97 22.15
CA THR A 405 12.01 -9.44 21.10
C THR A 405 10.61 -8.82 21.24
N TYR A 406 10.10 -8.62 22.47
CA TYR A 406 8.81 -7.96 22.68
C TYR A 406 8.80 -6.49 22.22
N GLN A 407 9.93 -5.79 22.33
CA GLN A 407 10.07 -4.40 21.87
C GLN A 407 10.03 -4.34 20.33
N LEU A 408 10.73 -5.26 19.66
CA LEU A 408 10.65 -5.39 18.22
C LEU A 408 9.24 -5.73 17.73
N LEU A 409 8.51 -6.55 18.48
CA LEU A 409 7.11 -6.85 18.17
C LEU A 409 6.22 -5.60 18.31
N LEU A 410 6.39 -4.81 19.38
CA LEU A 410 5.70 -3.53 19.54
C LEU A 410 6.03 -2.56 18.41
N ASP A 411 7.31 -2.40 18.05
CA ASP A 411 7.75 -1.52 16.95
C ASP A 411 7.12 -1.91 15.60
N ARG A 412 6.77 -3.19 15.40
CA ARG A 412 6.12 -3.68 14.16
C ARG A 412 4.60 -3.62 14.19
N LEU A 413 3.98 -3.76 15.36
CA LEU A 413 2.53 -3.69 15.55
C LEU A 413 2.02 -2.26 15.72
N LEU A 414 2.83 -1.38 16.30
CA LEU A 414 2.53 0.05 16.51
C LEU A 414 3.72 0.89 16.03
N PRO A 415 3.94 0.98 14.70
CA PRO A 415 5.09 1.69 14.15
C PRO A 415 5.02 3.18 14.46
N ASN A 416 6.17 3.76 14.84
CA ASN A 416 6.33 5.18 15.18
C ASN A 416 5.35 5.69 16.25
N GLU A 417 4.90 4.81 17.13
CA GLU A 417 3.96 5.18 18.18
C GLU A 417 4.70 5.97 19.28
N ALA A 418 4.41 7.26 19.34
CA ALA A 418 5.02 8.17 20.31
C ALA A 418 4.49 7.93 21.72
N HIS A 419 3.29 7.36 21.86
CA HIS A 419 2.58 7.19 23.13
C HIS A 419 2.61 5.75 23.65
N LEU A 420 3.68 5.00 23.39
CA LEU A 420 3.82 3.62 23.86
C LEU A 420 3.84 3.52 25.38
N ASP A 421 4.33 4.53 26.08
CA ASP A 421 4.41 4.52 27.55
C ASP A 421 3.01 4.73 28.16
N GLU A 422 2.23 5.66 27.60
CA GLU A 422 0.83 5.86 27.93
C GLU A 422 -0.01 4.63 27.61
N LEU A 423 0.15 4.05 26.41
CA LEU A 423 -0.52 2.80 26.03
C LEU A 423 -0.15 1.64 26.97
N SER A 424 1.07 1.59 27.49
CA SER A 424 1.48 0.54 28.44
C SER A 424 0.75 0.66 29.78
N VAL A 425 0.47 1.88 30.24
CA VAL A 425 -0.36 2.13 31.42
C VAL A 425 -1.82 1.77 31.13
N LEU A 426 -2.36 2.22 30.00
CA LEU A 426 -3.76 1.97 29.63
C LEU A 426 -4.05 0.51 29.26
N ALA A 427 -3.04 -0.30 28.93
CA ALA A 427 -3.18 -1.73 28.67
C ALA A 427 -3.71 -2.53 29.87
N VAL A 428 -3.66 -1.96 31.08
CA VAL A 428 -4.22 -2.55 32.30
C VAL A 428 -5.74 -2.31 32.41
N ALA A 429 -6.28 -1.29 31.74
CA ALA A 429 -7.69 -0.92 31.84
C ALA A 429 -8.63 -1.98 31.23
N HIS A 430 -9.79 -2.16 31.87
CA HIS A 430 -10.83 -3.07 31.40
C HIS A 430 -11.79 -2.38 30.42
N ASP A 431 -11.96 -1.07 30.52
CA ASP A 431 -12.93 -0.33 29.73
C ASP A 431 -12.45 1.12 29.51
N HIS A 432 -13.28 1.92 28.84
CA HIS A 432 -12.97 3.33 28.61
C HIS A 432 -12.87 4.12 29.93
N ASP A 433 -13.74 3.85 30.90
CA ASP A 433 -13.85 4.65 32.13
C ASP A 433 -12.66 4.39 33.08
N SER A 434 -12.24 3.13 33.20
CA SER A 434 -11.02 2.75 33.90
C SER A 434 -9.77 3.27 33.18
N ALA A 435 -9.77 3.35 31.86
CA ALA A 435 -8.69 3.99 31.11
C ALA A 435 -8.61 5.50 31.38
N VAL A 436 -9.74 6.20 31.47
CA VAL A 436 -9.79 7.63 31.86
C VAL A 436 -9.27 7.82 33.29
N THR A 437 -9.69 6.97 34.23
CA THR A 437 -9.22 7.04 35.63
C THR A 437 -7.70 6.81 35.73
N LEU A 438 -7.16 5.84 34.98
CA LEU A 438 -5.71 5.62 34.91
C LEU A 438 -4.98 6.79 34.26
N ALA A 439 -5.56 7.38 33.22
CA ALA A 439 -4.99 8.57 32.58
C ALA A 439 -4.89 9.76 33.55
N GLU A 440 -5.94 10.04 34.32
CA GLU A 440 -5.96 11.15 35.27
C GLU A 440 -5.00 10.96 36.45
N SER A 441 -4.77 9.71 36.86
CA SER A 441 -3.96 9.40 38.04
C SER A 441 -2.49 9.08 37.74
N ARG A 442 -2.17 8.57 36.54
CA ARG A 442 -0.84 8.03 36.19
C ARG A 442 -0.16 8.72 35.01
N LEU A 443 -0.88 9.46 34.17
CA LEU A 443 -0.32 10.09 32.96
C LEU A 443 -0.13 11.61 33.15
N PRO A 444 0.63 12.29 32.27
CA PRO A 444 0.86 13.73 32.38
C PRO A 444 -0.43 14.54 32.43
N ALA A 445 -0.40 15.63 33.20
CA ALA A 445 -1.52 16.56 33.31
C ALA A 445 -1.95 17.06 31.92
N GLY A 446 -3.24 16.93 31.61
CA GLY A 446 -3.81 17.29 30.31
C GLY A 446 -3.98 16.13 29.32
N PHE A 447 -3.53 14.91 29.65
CA PHE A 447 -3.83 13.72 28.83
C PHE A 447 -5.32 13.37 28.89
N GLY A 448 -5.83 13.02 30.08
CA GLY A 448 -7.25 12.82 30.40
C GLY A 448 -8.05 12.01 29.38
N ALA A 449 -9.35 12.29 29.29
CA ALA A 449 -10.27 11.56 28.41
C ALA A 449 -10.03 11.80 26.90
N SER A 450 -9.53 12.99 26.53
CA SER A 450 -9.20 13.30 25.12
C SER A 450 -8.04 12.44 24.62
N GLY A 451 -6.99 12.26 25.42
CA GLY A 451 -5.87 11.39 25.10
C GLY A 451 -6.28 9.91 25.02
N VAL A 452 -7.11 9.45 25.95
CA VAL A 452 -7.65 8.07 25.92
C VAL A 452 -8.44 7.83 24.64
N ARG A 453 -9.31 8.77 24.24
CA ARG A 453 -10.07 8.65 22.98
C ARG A 453 -9.17 8.65 21.75
N ALA A 454 -8.18 9.55 21.70
CA ALA A 454 -7.22 9.62 20.61
C ALA A 454 -6.44 8.29 20.45
N LEU A 455 -6.04 7.66 21.56
CA LEU A 455 -5.39 6.35 21.53
C LEU A 455 -6.34 5.22 21.13
N ALA A 456 -7.61 5.25 21.56
CA ALA A 456 -8.60 4.27 21.13
C ALA A 456 -8.83 4.35 19.61
N ASP A 457 -8.96 5.56 19.07
CA ASP A 457 -9.10 5.80 17.63
C ASP A 457 -7.86 5.33 16.87
N ARG A 458 -6.66 5.55 17.43
CA ARG A 458 -5.38 5.09 16.87
C ARG A 458 -5.28 3.57 16.85
N LEU A 459 -5.62 2.90 17.96
CA LEU A 459 -5.68 1.44 18.04
C LEU A 459 -6.66 0.86 17.03
N ALA A 460 -7.84 1.47 16.90
CA ALA A 460 -8.83 1.07 15.90
C ALA A 460 -8.29 1.24 14.46
N ALA A 461 -7.55 2.32 14.17
CA ALA A 461 -6.93 2.56 12.87
C ALA A 461 -5.84 1.52 12.52
N GLU A 462 -5.14 0.97 13.51
CA GLU A 462 -4.18 -0.14 13.31
C GLU A 462 -4.85 -1.53 13.27
N GLY A 463 -6.18 -1.58 13.48
CA GLY A 463 -6.96 -2.81 13.50
C GLY A 463 -6.94 -3.55 14.84
N HIS A 464 -6.56 -2.86 15.92
CA HIS A 464 -6.50 -3.35 17.30
C HIS A 464 -7.57 -2.68 18.19
N ALA A 465 -8.77 -2.51 17.65
CA ALA A 465 -9.86 -1.80 18.32
C ALA A 465 -10.13 -2.35 19.75
N PRO A 466 -10.61 -1.49 20.68
CA PRO A 466 -11.00 -1.93 22.02
C PRO A 466 -12.00 -3.09 22.02
N ALA A 467 -11.87 -3.97 23.00
CA ALA A 467 -12.83 -5.05 23.25
C ALA A 467 -13.75 -4.67 24.43
N PRO A 468 -14.92 -5.30 24.57
CA PRO A 468 -15.84 -5.02 25.69
C PRO A 468 -15.17 -5.09 27.07
N ASP A 469 -14.20 -5.99 27.22
CA ASP A 469 -13.56 -6.27 28.52
C ASP A 469 -12.16 -5.65 28.66
N HIS A 470 -11.61 -5.04 27.60
CA HIS A 470 -10.28 -4.42 27.63
C HIS A 470 -10.14 -3.22 26.70
N PHE A 471 -9.55 -2.14 27.22
CA PHE A 471 -9.21 -0.95 26.42
C PHE A 471 -8.30 -1.30 25.23
N VAL A 472 -7.25 -2.09 25.46
CA VAL A 472 -6.47 -2.74 24.39
C VAL A 472 -7.10 -4.10 24.11
N GLY A 473 -7.96 -4.15 23.08
CA GLY A 473 -8.76 -5.33 22.78
C GLY A 473 -7.98 -6.53 22.24
N ASP A 474 -6.84 -6.29 21.60
CA ASP A 474 -5.95 -7.34 21.09
C ASP A 474 -5.13 -7.97 22.23
N PRO A 475 -5.35 -9.26 22.58
CA PRO A 475 -4.67 -9.87 23.73
C PRO A 475 -3.16 -10.01 23.56
N PHE A 476 -2.70 -10.17 22.32
CA PHE A 476 -1.28 -10.29 22.01
C PHE A 476 -0.59 -8.95 22.24
N LEU A 477 -1.12 -7.87 21.63
CA LEU A 477 -0.62 -6.51 21.80
C LEU A 477 -0.67 -6.08 23.28
N ARG A 478 -1.77 -6.34 23.97
CA ARG A 478 -1.91 -6.06 25.40
C ARG A 478 -0.83 -6.75 26.22
N THR A 479 -0.53 -8.03 25.94
CA THR A 479 0.53 -8.75 26.64
C THR A 479 1.90 -8.10 26.43
N LEU A 480 2.20 -7.65 25.21
CA LEU A 480 3.47 -6.96 24.91
C LEU A 480 3.56 -5.61 25.62
N LEU A 481 2.47 -4.85 25.70
CA LEU A 481 2.39 -3.59 26.43
C LEU A 481 2.53 -3.80 27.95
N LEU A 482 1.98 -4.89 28.51
CA LEU A 482 2.19 -5.25 29.91
C LEU A 482 3.64 -5.67 30.19
N LEU A 483 4.30 -6.36 29.26
CA LEU A 483 5.74 -6.63 29.36
C LEU A 483 6.54 -5.32 29.35
N ARG A 484 6.17 -4.36 28.51
CA ARG A 484 6.75 -3.02 28.50
C ARG A 484 6.52 -2.28 29.82
N LEU A 485 5.31 -2.28 30.37
CA LEU A 485 5.02 -1.66 31.68
C LEU A 485 5.87 -2.28 32.80
N ARG A 486 6.07 -3.60 32.76
CA ARG A 486 6.80 -4.33 33.80
C ARG A 486 8.32 -4.17 33.71
N HIS A 487 8.86 -4.14 32.50
CA HIS A 487 10.31 -4.20 32.26
C HIS A 487 10.91 -2.87 31.77
N GLY A 488 10.09 -1.92 31.33
CA GLY A 488 10.53 -0.62 30.81
C GLY A 488 11.29 -0.71 29.49
N ASN A 489 12.12 0.30 29.23
CA ASN A 489 13.04 0.39 28.08
C ASN A 489 14.49 -0.01 28.42
N GLY A 490 14.77 -0.45 29.65
CA GLY A 490 16.14 -0.70 30.12
C GLY A 490 16.26 -1.97 30.96
N ASP A 491 17.48 -2.28 31.40
CA ASP A 491 17.81 -3.52 32.12
C ASP A 491 17.18 -3.65 33.52
N ARG A 492 16.60 -2.56 34.06
CA ARG A 492 15.99 -2.56 35.39
C ARG A 492 14.45 -2.42 35.30
N PRO A 493 13.70 -3.43 35.77
CA PRO A 493 12.24 -3.39 35.70
C PRO A 493 11.67 -2.26 36.57
N ASP A 494 10.76 -1.45 36.00
CA ASP A 494 10.01 -0.43 36.72
C ASP A 494 8.86 -1.07 37.52
N ARG A 495 9.25 -1.71 38.63
CA ARG A 495 8.31 -2.37 39.53
C ARG A 495 7.37 -1.39 40.23
N THR A 496 7.71 -0.11 40.29
CA THR A 496 6.92 0.91 40.97
C THR A 496 5.76 1.35 40.07
N ALA A 497 6.04 1.69 38.81
CA ALA A 497 5.00 2.03 37.83
C ALA A 497 3.99 0.90 37.67
N TRP A 498 4.47 -0.36 37.54
CA TRP A 498 3.60 -1.53 37.50
C TRP A 498 2.65 -1.61 38.72
N ARG A 499 3.21 -1.55 39.94
CA ARG A 499 2.43 -1.70 41.18
C ARG A 499 1.42 -0.58 41.36
N ASP A 500 1.82 0.65 41.08
CA ASP A 500 0.96 1.81 41.28
C ASP A 500 -0.19 1.85 40.27
N THR A 501 0.05 1.50 39.01
CA THR A 501 -1.01 1.40 37.99
C THR A 501 -2.03 0.34 38.39
N HIS A 502 -1.60 -0.84 38.83
CA HIS A 502 -2.52 -1.88 39.30
C HIS A 502 -3.24 -1.48 40.59
N ARG A 503 -2.59 -0.75 41.51
CA ARG A 503 -3.24 -0.23 42.73
C ARG A 503 -4.31 0.81 42.38
N ALA A 504 -4.03 1.73 41.47
CA ALA A 504 -5.00 2.74 41.01
C ALA A 504 -6.24 2.08 40.40
N LEU A 505 -6.05 1.03 39.59
CA LEU A 505 -7.18 0.27 39.04
C LEU A 505 -7.97 -0.48 40.11
N ALA A 506 -7.29 -1.10 41.08
CA ALA A 506 -7.98 -1.75 42.21
C ALA A 506 -8.83 -0.74 43.00
N THR A 507 -8.29 0.44 43.29
CA THR A 507 -9.02 1.52 43.96
C THR A 507 -10.24 2.01 43.17
N HIS A 508 -10.19 1.98 41.84
CA HIS A 508 -11.34 2.36 41.00
C HIS A 508 -12.52 1.38 41.13
N TYR A 509 -12.24 0.07 41.23
CA TYR A 509 -13.28 -0.96 41.31
C TYR A 509 -13.73 -1.34 42.73
N GLY A 510 -13.00 -0.90 43.77
CA GLY A 510 -13.32 -1.15 45.18
C GLY A 510 -12.53 -2.29 45.78
#